data_AF-A0A5D0J0Z9-F1
#
_entry.id   AF-A0A5D0J0Z9-F1
#
_cell.length_a   1.000
_cell.length_b   1.000
_cell.length_c   1.000
_cell.angle_alpha   90.00
_cell.angle_beta   90.00
_cell.angle_gamma   90.00
#
_symmetry.space_group_name_H-M   'P 1'
#
loop_
_entity.id
_entity.type
_entity.pdbx_description
1 polymer ?
#
loop_
_entity_poly.entity_id
_entity_poly.type
_entity_poly.pdbx_seq_one_letter_code
_entity_poly.pdbx_strand_id
1 'polypeptide(L)'
;MKKVIAKPFLKWAGGKTQLIEQIENQLPKNIFESSFTYIEPFVGSGAVLFWMLEQFPNMENAVINDINTDLTNCYISIKEDVEKLINTLSNWQTEFYLLSH
;
A
#
# COMPACT_ATOMS: atom_id res chain seq x y z
N MET A 1 -9.22 0.59 22.28
CA MET A 1 -8.06 0.98 21.43
C MET A 1 -8.58 1.40 20.07
N LYS A 2 -7.99 2.43 19.43
CA LYS A 2 -8.44 2.95 18.13
C LYS A 2 -7.87 2.06 17.02
N LYS A 3 -8.70 1.56 16.09
CA LYS A 3 -8.23 0.76 14.94
C LYS A 3 -7.30 1.63 14.10
N VAL A 4 -6.05 1.19 13.91
CA VAL A 4 -5.09 1.88 13.03
C VAL A 4 -5.36 1.40 11.61
N ILE A 5 -5.71 2.33 10.72
CA ILE A 5 -5.98 2.06 9.32
C ILE A 5 -4.72 2.37 8.52
N ALA A 6 -4.18 1.37 7.82
CA ALA A 6 -3.04 1.55 6.94
C ALA A 6 -3.46 2.40 5.72
N LYS A 7 -2.56 3.27 5.26
CA LYS A 7 -2.79 4.14 4.10
C LYS A 7 -1.61 4.04 3.14
N PRO A 8 -1.83 4.31 1.84
CA PRO A 8 -0.75 4.54 0.89
C PRO A 8 0.32 5.48 1.45
N PHE A 9 1.59 5.05 1.38
CA PHE A 9 2.73 5.82 1.90
C PHE A 9 3.39 6.71 0.83
N LEU A 10 3.09 6.48 -0.45
CA LEU A 10 3.60 7.28 -1.58
C LEU A 10 2.52 8.22 -2.13
N LYS A 11 2.93 9.46 -2.45
CA LYS A 11 2.19 10.31 -3.38
C LYS A 11 2.48 9.82 -4.79
N TRP A 12 1.46 9.33 -5.49
CA TRP A 12 1.60 8.75 -6.82
C TRP A 12 0.57 9.35 -7.77
N ALA A 13 0.99 9.66 -8.99
CA ALA A 13 0.06 10.14 -10.01
C ALA A 13 -0.98 9.05 -10.33
N GLY A 14 -2.24 9.44 -10.47
CA GLY A 14 -3.32 8.48 -10.75
C GLY A 14 -3.72 7.59 -9.56
N GLY A 15 -3.52 8.06 -8.32
CA GLY A 15 -3.99 7.38 -7.12
C GLY A 15 -5.49 7.09 -7.20
N LYS A 16 -5.87 5.81 -7.09
CA LYS A 16 -7.24 5.33 -7.34
C LYS A 16 -8.19 5.54 -6.15
N THR A 17 -7.82 6.33 -5.15
CA THR A 17 -8.63 6.56 -3.95
C THR A 17 -10.03 7.09 -4.28
N GLN A 18 -10.14 7.96 -5.29
CA GLN A 18 -11.43 8.51 -5.75
C GLN A 18 -12.29 7.51 -6.53
N LEU A 19 -11.74 6.36 -6.91
CA LEU A 19 -12.43 5.30 -7.65
C LEU A 19 -12.88 4.14 -6.76
N ILE A 20 -12.59 4.20 -5.45
CA ILE A 20 -12.86 3.10 -4.52
C ILE A 20 -14.35 2.73 -4.51
N GLU A 21 -15.24 3.71 -4.46
CA GLU A 21 -16.70 3.47 -4.44
C GLU A 21 -17.17 2.77 -5.72
N GLN A 22 -16.63 3.16 -6.87
CA GLN A 22 -16.95 2.51 -8.15
C GLN A 22 -16.40 1.09 -8.21
N ILE A 23 -15.20 0.85 -7.67
CA ILE A 23 -14.60 -0.48 -7.60
C ILE A 23 -15.44 -1.39 -6.70
N GLU A 24 -15.82 -0.90 -5.51
CA GLU A 24 -16.66 -1.63 -4.55
C GLU A 24 -17.96 -2.11 -5.20
N ASN A 25 -18.63 -1.23 -5.94
CA ASN A 25 -19.87 -1.55 -6.64
C ASN A 25 -19.72 -2.60 -7.76
N GLN A 26 -18.51 -2.86 -8.24
CA GLN A 26 -18.23 -3.83 -9.29
C GLN A 26 -17.67 -5.15 -8.75
N LEU A 27 -17.42 -5.26 -7.44
CA LEU A 27 -16.93 -6.50 -6.85
C LEU A 27 -17.98 -7.62 -6.92
N PRO A 28 -17.57 -8.89 -7.02
CA PRO A 28 -18.48 -10.03 -6.94
C PRO A 28 -19.30 -9.98 -5.66
N LYS A 29 -20.63 -10.16 -5.74
CA LYS A 29 -21.53 -10.09 -4.58
C LYS A 29 -21.21 -11.14 -3.51
N ASN A 30 -20.66 -12.27 -3.93
CA ASN A 30 -20.27 -13.39 -3.08
C ASN A 30 -18.81 -13.30 -2.59
N ILE A 31 -18.13 -12.16 -2.78
CA ILE A 31 -16.73 -12.00 -2.38
C ILE A 31 -16.49 -12.22 -0.89
N PHE A 32 -17.51 -12.04 -0.04
CA PHE A 32 -17.45 -12.30 1.40
C PHE A 32 -17.70 -13.77 1.80
N GLU A 33 -18.17 -14.62 0.88
CA GLU A 33 -18.63 -15.98 1.19
C GLU A 33 -17.49 -17.01 1.23
N SER A 34 -16.37 -16.74 0.55
CA SER A 34 -15.22 -17.65 0.47
C SER A 34 -13.92 -16.87 0.55
N SER A 35 -12.84 -17.55 0.94
CA SER A 35 -11.52 -16.94 0.91
C SER A 35 -11.02 -16.78 -0.52
N PHE A 36 -10.21 -15.76 -0.75
CA PHE A 36 -9.70 -15.44 -2.07
C PHE A 36 -8.30 -14.83 -2.03
N THR A 37 -7.65 -14.84 -3.20
CA THR A 37 -6.41 -14.11 -3.45
C THR A 37 -6.72 -12.87 -4.27
N TYR A 38 -6.37 -11.70 -3.74
CA TYR A 38 -6.42 -10.45 -4.48
C TYR A 38 -5.20 -10.31 -5.39
N ILE A 39 -5.41 -9.84 -6.62
CA ILE A 39 -4.33 -9.65 -7.60
C ILE A 39 -4.44 -8.23 -8.16
N GLU A 40 -3.40 -7.42 -7.98
CA GLU A 40 -3.31 -6.06 -8.52
C GLU A 40 -2.05 -5.91 -9.39
N PRO A 41 -2.15 -6.08 -10.73
CA PRO A 41 -1.00 -6.05 -11.62
C PRO A 41 -0.32 -4.67 -11.77
N PHE A 42 -1.01 -3.61 -11.35
CA PHE A 42 -0.61 -2.20 -11.49
C PHE A 42 -0.88 -1.44 -10.19
N VAL A 43 -0.14 -1.79 -9.14
CA VAL A 43 -0.44 -1.35 -7.76
C VAL A 43 -0.30 0.16 -7.57
N GLY A 44 0.66 0.83 -8.23
CA GLY A 44 0.96 2.23 -7.96
C GLY A 44 1.14 2.50 -6.45
N SER A 45 0.46 3.52 -5.92
CA SER A 45 0.48 3.81 -4.47
C SER A 45 -0.24 2.78 -3.59
N GLY A 46 -0.90 1.77 -4.17
CA GLY A 46 -1.61 0.73 -3.44
C GLY A 46 -2.94 1.19 -2.83
N ALA A 47 -3.54 2.26 -3.35
CA ALA A 47 -4.80 2.78 -2.82
C ALA A 47 -5.91 1.71 -2.73
N VAL A 48 -6.05 0.87 -3.76
CA VAL A 48 -7.03 -0.22 -3.77
C VAL A 48 -6.55 -1.36 -2.87
N LEU A 49 -5.29 -1.77 -2.94
CA LEU A 49 -4.69 -2.76 -2.03
C LEU A 49 -4.98 -2.46 -0.55
N PHE A 50 -4.66 -1.26 -0.07
CA PHE A 50 -4.86 -0.89 1.34
C PHE A 50 -6.33 -0.89 1.73
N TRP A 51 -7.22 -0.46 0.82
CA TRP A 51 -8.66 -0.56 1.02
C TRP A 51 -9.13 -2.02 1.07
N MET A 52 -8.69 -2.88 0.14
CA MET A 52 -9.02 -4.30 0.10
C MET A 52 -8.59 -5.02 1.39
N LEU A 53 -7.37 -4.76 1.86
CA LEU A 53 -6.84 -5.28 3.13
C LEU A 53 -7.69 -4.87 4.34
N GLU A 54 -8.28 -3.67 4.31
CA GLU A 54 -9.12 -3.19 5.40
C GLU A 54 -10.53 -3.79 5.37
N GLN A 55 -11.13 -3.89 4.18
CA GLN A 55 -12.54 -4.26 4.00
C GLN A 55 -12.78 -5.77 3.97
N PHE A 56 -11.82 -6.56 3.48
CA PHE A 56 -12.00 -7.99 3.22
C PHE A 56 -11.09 -8.84 4.12
N PRO A 57 -11.48 -9.12 5.37
CA PRO A 57 -10.70 -9.97 6.28
C PRO A 57 -10.61 -11.43 5.81
N ASN A 58 -11.48 -11.86 4.88
CA ASN A 58 -11.45 -13.16 4.23
C ASN A 58 -10.47 -13.23 3.04
N MET A 59 -9.78 -12.13 2.72
CA MET A 59 -8.69 -12.13 1.74
C MET A 59 -7.43 -12.73 2.38
N GLU A 60 -7.05 -13.92 1.94
CA GLU A 60 -5.91 -14.65 2.52
C GLU A 60 -4.57 -14.17 1.97
N ASN A 61 -4.54 -13.81 0.68
CA ASN A 61 -3.32 -13.42 -0.01
C ASN A 61 -3.57 -12.19 -0.89
N ALA A 62 -2.54 -11.37 -1.02
CA ALA A 62 -2.50 -10.28 -1.99
C ALA A 62 -1.24 -10.42 -2.84
N VAL A 63 -1.41 -10.46 -4.16
CA VAL A 63 -0.33 -10.47 -5.15
C VAL A 63 -0.36 -9.13 -5.87
N ILE A 64 0.67 -8.32 -5.66
CA ILE A 64 0.79 -7.02 -6.31
C ILE A 64 1.99 -7.00 -7.25
N ASN A 65 1.87 -6.22 -8.32
CA ASN A 65 2.94 -6.00 -9.27
C ASN A 65 2.92 -4.54 -9.75
N ASP A 66 4.07 -4.06 -10.20
CA ASP A 66 4.19 -2.87 -11.03
C ASP A 66 5.40 -3.04 -11.97
N ILE A 67 5.43 -2.31 -13.07
CA ILE A 67 6.61 -2.29 -13.95
C ILE A 67 7.74 -1.42 -13.36
N ASN A 68 7.39 -0.48 -12.48
CA ASN A 68 8.37 0.36 -11.81
C ASN A 68 9.08 -0.42 -10.68
N THR A 69 10.34 -0.80 -10.93
CA THR A 69 11.15 -1.56 -9.98
C THR A 69 11.45 -0.80 -8.69
N ASP A 70 11.58 0.53 -8.75
CA ASP A 70 11.83 1.34 -7.56
C ASP A 70 10.61 1.31 -6.64
N LEU A 71 9.40 1.38 -7.22
CA LEU A 71 8.16 1.23 -6.48
C LEU A 71 8.06 -0.14 -5.81
N THR A 72 8.31 -1.22 -6.55
CA THR A 72 8.27 -2.57 -5.96
C THR A 72 9.33 -2.75 -4.88
N ASN A 73 10.52 -2.16 -5.07
CA ASN A 73 11.58 -2.17 -4.08
C ASN A 73 11.21 -1.39 -2.81
N CYS A 74 10.44 -0.30 -2.92
CA CYS A 74 9.90 0.39 -1.74
C CYS A 74 9.00 -0.53 -0.91
N TYR A 75 8.08 -1.26 -1.54
CA TYR A 75 7.22 -2.22 -0.84
C TYR A 75 8.03 -3.35 -0.20
N ILE A 76 9.01 -3.91 -0.94
CA ILE A 76 9.89 -4.96 -0.42
C ILE A 76 10.70 -4.46 0.78
N SER A 77 11.27 -3.26 0.70
CA SER A 77 12.07 -2.67 1.80
C SER A 77 11.23 -2.48 3.06
N ILE A 78 9.97 -2.03 2.93
CA ILE A 78 9.04 -1.92 4.05
C ILE A 78 8.70 -3.30 4.62
N LYS A 79 8.47 -4.29 3.77
CA LYS A 79 8.14 -5.66 4.17
C LYS A 79 9.28 -6.35 4.92
N GLU A 80 10.52 -6.15 4.47
CA GLU A 80 11.68 -6.86 5.00
C GLU A 80 12.20 -6.25 6.31
N ASP A 81 12.36 -4.93 6.38
CA ASP A 81 12.88 -4.25 7.59
C ASP A 81 12.47 -2.77 7.65
N VAL A 82 11.24 -2.53 8.10
CA VAL A 82 10.68 -1.17 8.22
C VAL A 82 11.46 -0.30 9.22
N GLU A 83 11.99 -0.87 10.29
CA GLU A 83 12.71 -0.12 11.32
C GLU A 83 14.05 0.39 10.78
N LYS A 84 14.78 -0.45 10.03
CA LYS A 84 16.00 0.00 9.34
C LYS A 84 15.71 1.10 8.32
N LEU A 85 14.61 0.99 7.58
CA LEU A 85 14.19 2.02 6.63
C LEU A 85 13.91 3.35 7.36
N ILE A 86 13.12 3.32 8.43
CA ILE A 86 12.79 4.50 9.24
C ILE A 86 14.06 5.16 9.79
N ASN A 87 14.97 4.37 10.37
CA ASN A 87 16.22 4.89 10.92
C ASN A 87 17.10 5.52 9.84
N THR A 88 17.19 4.88 8.66
CA THR A 88 17.98 5.41 7.52
C THR A 88 17.41 6.75 7.05
N LEU A 89 16.09 6.83 6.84
CA LEU A 89 15.42 8.05 6.41
C LEU A 89 15.53 9.16 7.46
N SER A 90 15.44 8.83 8.75
CA SER A 90 15.60 9.82 9.83
C SER A 90 17.01 10.41 9.87
N ASN A 91 18.04 9.58 9.63
CA ASN A 91 19.41 10.07 9.59
C ASN A 91 19.62 11.04 8.42
N TRP A 92 19.11 10.69 7.22
CA TRP A 92 19.18 11.56 6.06
C TRP A 92 18.42 12.88 6.26
N GLN A 93 17.25 12.82 6.90
CA GLN A 93 16.47 14.00 7.25
C GLN A 93 17.26 14.93 8.18
N THR A 94 17.91 14.39 9.22
CA THR A 94 18.76 15.17 10.13
C THR A 94 19.94 15.81 9.38
N GLU A 95 20.66 15.05 8.55
CA GLU A 95 21.78 15.56 7.76
C GLU A 95 21.36 16.68 6.81
N PHE A 96 20.25 16.49 6.10
CA PHE A 96 19.69 17.49 5.19
C PHE A 96 19.38 18.80 5.91
N TYR A 97 18.76 18.74 7.10
CA TYR A 97 18.44 19.95 7.86
C TYR A 97 19.68 20.68 8.38
N LEU A 98 20.74 19.94 8.73
CA LEU A 98 22.01 20.55 9.13
C LEU A 98 22.68 21.33 7.97
N LEU A 99 22.51 20.87 6.72
CA LEU A 99 23.04 21.56 5.53
C LEU A 99 22.19 22.77 5.09
N SER A 100 20.96 22.88 5.61
CA SER A 100 20.04 23.98 5.28
C SER A 100 20.19 25.22 6.19
N HIS A 101 21.18 25.20 7.08
CA HIS A 101 21.58 26.28 7.99
C HIS A 101 23.04 26.67 7.75
#